data_AF-A0A958F5R1-F1
#
_entry.id   AF-A0A958F5R1-F1
#
_cell.length_a   1.000
_cell.length_b   1.000
_cell.length_c   1.000
_cell.angle_alpha   90.00
_cell.angle_beta   90.00
_cell.angle_gamma   90.00
#
_symmetry.space_group_name_H-M   'P 1'
#
loop_
_entity.id
_entity.type
_entity.pdbx_description
1 polymer ?
#
loop_
_entity_poly.entity_id
_entity_poly.type
_entity_poly.pdbx_seq_one_letter_code
_entity_poly.pdbx_strand_id
1 'polypeptide(L)'
;IETPILTKTTPEGARDFLVPSRLSRGYFYALPQSPQIFKQVLMCSGFDRYYQIVRCFRDEDFRANRQPEFTQIDIEMSFVDEAAVASIVEGVVAAIWQQCQGVALTTPFPRLSYDEAMSRYGVDAPDIRFGLELRDASPVFIESDFAAFRQVLEQGGVVKGICLPDGAQLSRKELDEL
;
A
#
# COMPACT_ATOMS: atom_id res chain seq x y z
N ILE A 1 -20.67 6.18 -10.61
CA ILE A 1 -21.96 5.45 -10.38
C ILE A 1 -22.00 5.09 -8.91
N GLU A 2 -23.13 5.25 -8.21
CA GLU A 2 -23.22 4.86 -6.80
C GLU A 2 -23.43 3.35 -6.64
N THR A 3 -22.86 2.77 -5.59
CA THR A 3 -23.00 1.34 -5.25
C THR A 3 -23.64 1.18 -3.87
N PRO A 4 -24.42 0.11 -3.63
CA PRO A 4 -25.14 -0.05 -2.37
C PRO A 4 -24.20 -0.29 -1.18
N ILE A 5 -24.60 0.21 -0.01
CA ILE A 5 -23.87 0.08 1.27
C ILE A 5 -24.30 -1.18 2.05
N LEU A 6 -25.54 -1.65 1.89
CA LEU A 6 -25.99 -2.87 2.55
C LEU A 6 -25.69 -4.07 1.64
N THR A 7 -24.54 -4.69 1.86
CA THR A 7 -24.02 -5.78 1.02
C THR A 7 -24.10 -7.13 1.72
N LYS A 8 -23.65 -8.18 1.04
CA LYS A 8 -23.39 -9.49 1.66
C LYS A 8 -21.95 -9.54 2.17
N THR A 9 -21.70 -10.36 3.18
CA THR A 9 -20.34 -10.66 3.67
C THR A 9 -19.51 -11.38 2.61
N THR A 10 -18.21 -11.11 2.61
CA THR A 10 -17.20 -11.84 1.84
C THR A 10 -16.18 -12.44 2.79
N PRO A 11 -15.82 -13.74 2.66
CA PRO A 11 -14.98 -14.44 3.63
C PRO A 11 -13.50 -13.99 3.63
N GLU A 12 -13.09 -13.13 2.71
CA GLU A 12 -11.71 -12.63 2.56
C GLU A 12 -11.64 -11.13 2.84
N GLY A 13 -10.51 -10.66 3.36
CA GLY A 13 -10.25 -9.25 3.65
C GLY A 13 -10.20 -8.93 5.15
N ALA A 14 -10.68 -7.74 5.52
CA ALA A 14 -10.83 -7.30 6.90
C ALA A 14 -12.12 -7.87 7.53
N ARG A 15 -12.35 -7.61 8.82
CA ARG A 15 -13.66 -7.90 9.44
C ARG A 15 -14.73 -6.91 8.95
N ASP A 16 -15.94 -7.43 8.69
CA ASP A 16 -17.09 -6.65 8.26
C ASP A 16 -17.89 -6.10 9.46
N PHE A 17 -18.34 -4.86 9.35
CA PHE A 17 -19.44 -4.38 10.19
C PHE A 17 -20.76 -5.02 9.75
N LEU A 18 -21.51 -5.57 10.70
CA LEU A 18 -22.79 -6.24 10.45
C LEU A 18 -23.99 -5.36 10.80
N VAL A 19 -24.99 -5.36 9.93
CA VAL A 19 -26.27 -4.67 10.14
C VAL A 19 -27.41 -5.70 10.16
N PRO A 20 -28.09 -5.91 11.30
CA PRO A 20 -29.14 -6.92 11.41
C PRO A 20 -30.35 -6.61 10.52
N SER A 21 -30.86 -7.60 9.80
CA SER A 21 -32.06 -7.44 8.98
C SER A 21 -33.34 -7.59 9.81
N ARG A 22 -34.19 -6.56 9.79
CA ARG A 22 -35.54 -6.63 10.37
C ARG A 22 -36.45 -7.59 9.61
N LEU A 23 -36.28 -7.69 8.29
CA LEU A 23 -37.16 -8.45 7.39
C LEU A 23 -36.81 -9.94 7.35
N SER A 24 -35.52 -10.27 7.49
CA SER A 24 -35.01 -11.64 7.39
C SER A 24 -34.35 -12.03 8.72
N ARG A 25 -35.14 -12.58 9.63
CA ARG A 25 -34.66 -12.96 10.97
C ARG A 25 -33.49 -13.94 10.87
N GLY A 26 -32.40 -13.65 11.59
CA GLY A 26 -31.17 -14.46 11.58
C GLY A 26 -30.17 -14.10 10.47
N TYR A 27 -30.51 -13.14 9.59
CA TYR A 27 -29.63 -12.66 8.54
C TYR A 27 -29.15 -11.23 8.81
N PHE A 28 -27.96 -10.94 8.31
CA PHE A 28 -27.27 -9.65 8.45
C PHE A 28 -26.82 -9.17 7.08
N TYR A 29 -26.84 -7.86 6.90
CA TYR A 29 -26.05 -7.20 5.86
C TYR A 29 -24.65 -6.94 6.40
N ALA A 30 -23.70 -6.76 5.49
CA ALA A 30 -22.36 -6.27 5.76
C ALA A 30 -22.21 -4.86 5.18
N LEU A 31 -21.46 -4.00 5.86
CA LEU A 31 -20.99 -2.75 5.27
C LEU A 31 -19.75 -3.01 4.42
N PRO A 32 -19.61 -2.42 3.21
CA PRO A 32 -18.56 -2.77 2.28
C PRO A 32 -17.20 -2.24 2.72
N GLN A 33 -16.19 -3.10 2.65
CA GLN A 33 -14.79 -2.71 2.80
C GLN A 33 -14.27 -1.91 1.60
N SER A 34 -14.89 -2.12 0.44
CA SER A 34 -14.76 -1.39 -0.82
C SER A 34 -15.88 -1.85 -1.76
N PRO A 35 -16.22 -1.12 -2.82
CA PRO A 35 -17.20 -1.55 -3.82
C PRO A 35 -16.62 -2.53 -4.87
N GLN A 36 -15.58 -3.30 -4.54
CA GLN A 36 -14.80 -4.14 -5.48
C GLN A 36 -15.67 -5.05 -6.35
N ILE A 37 -16.62 -5.78 -5.77
CA ILE A 37 -17.50 -6.67 -6.56
C ILE A 37 -18.43 -5.84 -7.46
N PHE A 38 -18.94 -4.71 -6.98
CA PHE A 38 -19.85 -3.89 -7.77
C PHE A 38 -19.18 -3.22 -8.95
N LYS A 39 -17.97 -2.68 -8.78
CA LYS A 39 -17.25 -2.07 -9.91
C LYS A 39 -16.91 -3.09 -11.00
N GLN A 40 -16.58 -4.33 -10.60
CA GLN A 40 -16.40 -5.44 -11.55
C GLN A 40 -17.70 -5.81 -12.26
N VAL A 41 -18.83 -5.91 -11.53
CA VAL A 41 -20.15 -6.15 -12.14
C VAL A 41 -20.53 -5.03 -13.10
N LEU A 42 -20.19 -3.77 -12.81
CA LEU A 42 -20.41 -2.65 -13.71
C LEU A 42 -19.60 -2.78 -15.00
N MET A 43 -18.34 -3.21 -14.94
CA MET A 43 -17.55 -3.51 -16.14
C MET A 43 -18.22 -4.62 -16.97
N CYS A 44 -18.65 -5.71 -16.31
CA CYS A 44 -19.41 -6.80 -16.97
C CYS A 44 -20.76 -6.34 -17.53
N SER A 45 -21.36 -5.29 -16.97
CA SER A 45 -22.64 -4.72 -17.43
C SER A 45 -22.48 -3.80 -18.66
N GLY A 46 -21.27 -3.70 -19.21
CA GLY A 46 -20.97 -2.93 -20.41
C GLY A 46 -20.56 -1.48 -20.15
N PHE A 47 -20.35 -1.08 -18.89
CA PHE A 47 -19.74 0.22 -18.60
C PHE A 47 -18.23 0.17 -18.87
N ASP A 48 -17.73 1.05 -19.73
CA ASP A 48 -16.30 1.10 -20.08
C ASP A 48 -15.43 1.67 -18.95
N ARG A 49 -15.93 2.70 -18.25
CA ARG A 49 -15.22 3.38 -17.16
C ARG A 49 -16.18 3.73 -16.04
N TYR A 50 -15.72 3.56 -14.83
CA TYR A 50 -16.46 3.85 -13.62
C TYR A 50 -15.56 4.58 -12.62
N TYR A 51 -16.16 5.51 -11.88
CA TYR A 51 -15.55 6.05 -10.67
C TYR A 51 -16.64 6.34 -9.62
N GLN A 52 -16.22 6.37 -8.35
CA GLN A 52 -17.05 6.75 -7.21
C GLN A 52 -16.18 7.29 -6.06
N ILE A 53 -16.60 8.38 -5.43
CA ILE A 53 -16.10 8.77 -4.11
C ILE A 53 -17.01 8.10 -3.09
N VAL A 54 -16.53 7.04 -2.45
CA VAL A 54 -17.36 6.08 -1.72
C VAL A 54 -16.91 5.95 -0.26
N ARG A 55 -17.86 5.72 0.63
CA ARG A 55 -17.61 5.40 2.03
C ARG A 55 -17.35 3.91 2.19
N CYS A 56 -16.28 3.57 2.89
CA CYS A 56 -15.83 2.21 3.12
C CYS A 56 -15.67 1.95 4.62
N PHE A 57 -15.89 0.71 5.02
CA PHE A 57 -15.99 0.31 6.41
C PHE A 57 -15.10 -0.90 6.71
N ARG A 58 -14.29 -0.84 7.77
CA ARG A 58 -13.43 -1.95 8.22
C ARG A 58 -13.49 -2.06 9.74
N ASP A 59 -13.88 -3.22 10.26
CA ASP A 59 -13.94 -3.49 11.70
C ASP A 59 -12.56 -3.94 12.23
N GLU A 60 -11.59 -3.05 12.15
CA GLU A 60 -10.19 -3.27 12.53
C GLU A 60 -9.76 -2.32 13.65
N ASP A 61 -8.70 -2.70 14.37
CA ASP A 61 -8.15 -1.87 15.44
C ASP A 61 -7.66 -0.51 14.90
N PHE A 62 -7.90 0.53 15.70
CA PHE A 62 -7.51 1.89 15.39
C PHE A 62 -6.00 2.05 15.31
N ARG A 63 -5.55 2.84 14.33
CA ARG A 63 -4.18 3.36 14.24
C ARG A 63 -4.25 4.84 13.88
N ALA A 64 -3.16 5.59 14.08
CA ALA A 64 -3.12 7.02 13.78
C ALA A 64 -3.58 7.37 12.34
N ASN A 65 -3.35 6.46 11.39
CA ASN A 65 -3.74 6.58 9.99
C ASN A 65 -4.87 5.63 9.56
N ARG A 66 -5.61 5.03 10.51
CA ARG A 66 -6.69 4.06 10.22
C ARG A 66 -7.95 4.38 11.02
N GLN A 67 -9.01 4.68 10.30
CA GLN A 67 -10.36 4.87 10.83
C GLN A 67 -11.27 3.73 10.35
N PRO A 68 -12.25 3.30 11.15
CA PRO A 68 -13.18 2.22 10.79
C PRO A 68 -14.10 2.63 9.65
N GLU A 69 -14.38 3.93 9.50
CA GLU A 69 -15.06 4.51 8.35
C GLU A 69 -14.12 5.49 7.63
N PHE A 70 -13.96 5.33 6.32
CA PHE A 70 -13.08 6.17 5.50
C PHE A 70 -13.62 6.34 4.08
N THR A 71 -13.10 7.33 3.34
CA THR A 71 -13.50 7.56 1.93
C THR A 71 -12.42 7.00 1.04
N GLN A 72 -12.85 6.32 -0.01
CA GLN A 72 -12.00 5.97 -1.13
C GLN A 72 -12.46 6.71 -2.39
N ILE A 73 -11.50 7.04 -3.26
CA ILE A 73 -11.75 7.36 -4.66
C ILE A 73 -11.56 6.04 -5.39
N ASP A 74 -12.67 5.37 -5.70
CA ASP A 74 -12.67 4.08 -6.37
C ASP A 74 -12.84 4.27 -7.88
N ILE A 75 -12.04 3.56 -8.67
CA ILE A 75 -11.94 3.68 -10.12
C ILE A 75 -11.89 2.26 -10.70
N GLU A 76 -12.55 2.05 -11.84
CA GLU A 76 -12.48 0.81 -12.61
C GLU A 76 -12.62 1.12 -14.10
N MET A 77 -11.93 0.35 -14.95
CA MET A 77 -11.90 0.54 -16.40
C MET A 77 -11.84 -0.80 -17.12
N SER A 78 -12.50 -0.89 -18.27
CA SER A 78 -12.47 -2.06 -19.16
C SER A 78 -11.44 -1.89 -20.28
N PHE A 79 -10.94 -3.01 -20.82
CA PHE A 79 -10.06 -3.03 -22.01
C PHE A 79 -8.78 -2.18 -21.90
N VAL A 80 -8.25 -2.02 -20.69
CA VAL A 80 -7.01 -1.29 -20.40
C VAL A 80 -5.95 -2.21 -19.80
N ASP A 81 -4.70 -1.80 -19.93
CA ASP A 81 -3.56 -2.41 -19.23
C ASP A 81 -3.21 -1.62 -17.95
N GLU A 82 -2.27 -2.16 -17.19
CA GLU A 82 -1.76 -1.54 -15.95
C GLU A 82 -1.21 -0.13 -16.20
N ALA A 83 -0.50 0.08 -17.32
CA ALA A 83 0.13 1.36 -17.64
C ALA A 83 -0.90 2.47 -17.88
N ALA A 84 -2.00 2.15 -18.55
CA ALA A 84 -3.11 3.07 -18.77
C ALA A 84 -3.81 3.46 -17.46
N VAL A 85 -4.05 2.50 -16.57
CA VAL A 85 -4.64 2.76 -15.24
C VAL A 85 -3.70 3.65 -14.42
N ALA A 86 -2.40 3.30 -14.36
CA ALA A 86 -1.40 4.07 -13.64
C ALA A 86 -1.32 5.52 -14.15
N SER A 87 -1.30 5.73 -15.47
CA SER A 87 -1.24 7.06 -16.08
C SER A 87 -2.43 7.94 -15.69
N ILE A 88 -3.64 7.36 -15.60
CA ILE A 88 -4.84 8.09 -15.15
C ILE A 88 -4.72 8.46 -13.68
N VAL A 89 -4.29 7.53 -12.82
CA VAL A 89 -4.11 7.81 -11.39
C VAL A 89 -3.04 8.87 -11.16
N GLU A 90 -1.89 8.79 -11.85
CA GLU A 90 -0.84 9.80 -11.81
C GLU A 90 -1.36 11.18 -12.23
N GLY A 91 -2.16 11.24 -13.29
CA GLY A 91 -2.81 12.46 -13.75
C GLY A 91 -3.78 13.06 -12.73
N VAL A 92 -4.58 12.22 -12.06
CA VAL A 92 -5.48 12.65 -10.98
C VAL A 92 -4.69 13.23 -9.80
N VAL A 93 -3.62 12.55 -9.37
CA VAL A 93 -2.77 13.01 -8.26
C VAL A 93 -2.08 14.33 -8.63
N ALA A 94 -1.48 14.43 -9.82
CA ALA A 94 -0.85 15.65 -10.31
C ALA A 94 -1.84 16.82 -10.39
N ALA A 95 -3.06 16.59 -10.87
CA ALA A 95 -4.10 17.60 -10.91
C ALA A 95 -4.51 18.07 -9.50
N ILE A 96 -4.68 17.15 -8.54
CA ILE A 96 -5.00 17.50 -7.16
C ILE A 96 -3.89 18.36 -6.55
N TRP A 97 -2.62 17.99 -6.72
CA TRP A 97 -1.49 18.78 -6.18
C TRP A 97 -1.41 20.17 -6.80
N GLN A 98 -1.59 20.26 -8.12
CA GLN A 98 -1.56 21.55 -8.82
C GLN A 98 -2.72 22.45 -8.36
N GLN A 99 -3.94 21.91 -8.24
CA GLN A 99 -5.12 22.70 -7.88
C GLN A 99 -5.16 23.08 -6.39
N CYS A 100 -4.75 22.18 -5.50
CA CYS A 100 -4.85 22.39 -4.06
C CYS A 100 -3.61 23.07 -3.46
N GLN A 101 -2.43 22.80 -4.01
CA GLN A 101 -1.14 23.24 -3.44
C GLN A 101 -0.31 24.09 -4.42
N GLY A 102 -0.73 24.26 -5.67
CA GLY A 102 0.04 24.98 -6.68
C GLY A 102 1.35 24.29 -7.09
N VAL A 103 1.52 23.02 -6.72
CA VAL A 103 2.73 22.25 -6.96
C VAL A 103 2.57 21.40 -8.22
N ALA A 104 3.44 21.61 -9.20
CA ALA A 104 3.49 20.80 -10.41
C ALA A 104 4.28 19.51 -10.14
N LEU A 105 3.60 18.36 -10.15
CA LEU A 105 4.24 17.06 -10.09
C LEU A 105 4.68 16.61 -11.49
N THR A 106 5.86 16.00 -11.58
CA THR A 106 6.37 15.43 -12.84
C THR A 106 5.90 13.99 -12.97
N THR A 107 5.24 13.67 -14.08
CA THR A 107 4.80 12.33 -14.46
C THR A 107 5.60 11.82 -15.68
N PRO A 108 5.77 10.50 -15.86
CA PRO A 108 5.30 9.41 -14.99
C PRO A 108 6.06 9.37 -13.66
N PHE A 109 5.43 8.84 -12.61
CA PHE A 109 6.10 8.70 -11.31
C PHE A 109 7.17 7.59 -11.37
N PRO A 110 8.23 7.68 -10.55
CA PRO A 110 9.22 6.61 -10.44
C PRO A 110 8.56 5.29 -10.08
N ARG A 111 8.93 4.22 -10.79
CA ARG A 111 8.40 2.87 -10.57
C ARG A 111 9.48 2.01 -9.93
N LEU A 112 9.07 1.22 -8.94
CA LEU A 112 9.88 0.20 -8.31
C LEU A 112 9.06 -1.08 -8.32
N SER A 113 9.66 -2.18 -8.74
CA SER A 113 9.10 -3.49 -8.47
C SER A 113 9.10 -3.77 -6.96
N TYR A 114 8.25 -4.70 -6.53
CA TYR A 114 8.22 -5.15 -5.14
C TYR A 114 9.61 -5.62 -4.66
N ASP A 115 10.29 -6.41 -5.49
CA ASP A 115 11.62 -6.94 -5.16
C ASP A 115 12.66 -5.82 -5.03
N GLU A 116 12.59 -4.79 -5.88
CA GLU A 116 13.47 -3.62 -5.74
C GLU A 116 13.17 -2.81 -4.47
N ALA A 117 11.89 -2.59 -4.16
CA ALA A 117 11.47 -1.86 -2.96
C ALA A 117 11.92 -2.60 -1.70
N MET A 118 11.65 -3.90 -1.60
CA MET A 118 12.07 -4.73 -0.48
C MET A 118 13.60 -4.87 -0.42
N SER A 119 14.27 -4.98 -1.57
CA SER A 119 15.73 -5.14 -1.57
C SER A 119 16.46 -3.86 -1.18
N ARG A 120 16.02 -2.71 -1.67
CA ARG A 120 16.69 -1.40 -1.47
C ARG A 120 16.20 -0.66 -0.23
N TYR A 121 14.98 -0.92 0.25
CA TYR A 121 14.40 -0.15 1.36
C TYR A 121 13.80 -1.01 2.47
N GLY A 122 13.59 -2.31 2.24
CA GLY A 122 13.02 -3.22 3.25
C GLY A 122 11.54 -3.01 3.53
N VAL A 123 10.87 -2.17 2.72
CA VAL A 123 9.45 -1.83 2.83
C VAL A 123 8.88 -1.59 1.43
N ASP A 124 7.62 -1.96 1.23
CA ASP A 124 6.88 -1.89 -0.04
C ASP A 124 6.35 -0.48 -0.36
N ALA A 125 6.28 0.40 0.63
CA ALA A 125 5.97 1.82 0.48
C ALA A 125 7.14 2.71 0.98
N PRO A 126 8.29 2.71 0.27
CA PRO A 126 9.49 3.39 0.74
C PRO A 126 9.39 4.91 0.65
N ASP A 127 9.97 5.59 1.65
CA ASP A 127 10.21 7.02 1.58
C ASP A 127 11.50 7.32 0.82
N ILE A 128 11.36 7.59 -0.48
CA ILE A 128 12.50 7.80 -1.39
C ILE A 128 13.21 9.14 -1.20
N ARG A 129 12.73 10.02 -0.30
CA ARG A 129 13.29 11.37 -0.12
C ARG A 129 14.62 11.36 0.64
N PHE A 130 14.81 10.38 1.54
CA PHE A 130 16.01 10.30 2.38
C PHE A 130 17.23 9.72 1.68
N GLY A 131 17.03 8.96 0.59
CA GLY A 131 18.13 8.31 -0.15
C GLY A 131 18.91 7.25 0.64
N LEU A 132 18.41 6.84 1.82
CA LEU A 132 19.03 5.81 2.66
C LEU A 132 18.59 4.43 2.20
N GLU A 133 19.41 3.81 1.36
CA GLU A 133 19.16 2.47 0.79
C GLU A 133 19.95 1.38 1.53
N LEU A 134 19.30 0.22 1.68
CA LEU A 134 19.93 -1.04 2.04
C LEU A 134 20.88 -1.48 0.93
N ARG A 135 22.11 -1.82 1.33
CA ARG A 135 23.15 -2.36 0.45
C ARG A 135 23.49 -3.78 0.87
N ASP A 136 23.56 -4.68 -0.10
CA ASP A 136 23.99 -6.05 0.14
C ASP A 136 25.49 -6.09 0.41
N ALA A 137 25.84 -6.52 1.61
CA ALA A 137 27.21 -6.69 2.08
C ALA A 137 27.59 -8.18 2.19
N SER A 138 26.68 -9.10 1.85
CA SER A 138 26.90 -10.55 1.90
C SER A 138 28.20 -10.99 1.21
N PRO A 139 28.55 -10.49 0.01
CA PRO A 139 29.79 -10.91 -0.67
C PRO A 139 31.07 -10.65 0.12
N VAL A 140 31.09 -9.63 0.98
CA VAL A 140 32.26 -9.24 1.78
C VAL A 140 32.44 -10.18 2.98
N PHE A 141 31.37 -10.83 3.44
CA PHE A 141 31.37 -11.63 4.66
C PHE A 141 31.37 -13.15 4.42
N ILE A 142 31.49 -13.59 3.16
CA ILE A 142 31.48 -15.03 2.81
C ILE A 142 32.56 -15.80 3.57
N GLU A 143 33.77 -15.25 3.68
CA GLU A 143 34.92 -15.87 4.35
C GLU A 143 35.16 -15.30 5.76
N SER A 144 34.16 -14.61 6.34
CA SER A 144 34.32 -13.97 7.64
C SER A 144 34.30 -15.00 8.79
N ASP A 145 35.25 -14.87 9.71
CA ASP A 145 35.27 -15.63 10.97
C ASP A 145 34.18 -15.17 11.96
N PHE A 146 33.52 -14.04 11.69
CA PHE A 146 32.47 -13.53 12.56
C PHE A 146 31.21 -14.40 12.48
N ALA A 147 31.03 -15.24 13.50
CA ALA A 147 30.02 -16.30 13.53
C ALA A 147 28.59 -15.81 13.24
N ALA A 148 28.19 -14.61 13.70
CA ALA A 148 26.84 -14.11 13.51
C ALA A 148 26.49 -13.89 12.03
N PHE A 149 27.42 -13.37 11.22
CA PHE A 149 27.19 -13.17 9.78
C PHE A 149 27.33 -14.48 9.01
N ARG A 150 28.34 -15.29 9.34
CA ARG A 150 28.55 -16.59 8.71
C ARG A 150 27.33 -17.51 8.86
N GLN A 151 26.74 -17.60 10.05
CA GLN A 151 25.56 -18.43 10.29
C GLN A 151 24.33 -17.97 9.47
N VAL A 152 24.14 -16.66 9.31
CA VAL A 152 23.06 -16.12 8.46
C VAL A 152 23.25 -16.54 7.01
N LEU A 153 24.48 -16.42 6.49
CA LEU A 153 24.80 -16.77 5.10
C LEU A 153 24.71 -18.29 4.85
N GLU A 154 25.19 -19.12 5.78
CA GLU A 154 25.09 -20.60 5.71
C GLU A 154 23.63 -21.08 5.67
N GLN A 155 22.69 -20.33 6.26
CA GLN A 155 21.25 -20.61 6.23
C GLN A 155 20.52 -20.05 5.00
N GLY A 156 21.25 -19.45 4.05
CA GLY A 156 20.69 -18.81 2.86
C GLY A 156 20.08 -17.43 3.11
N GLY A 157 20.40 -16.80 4.24
CA GLY A 157 20.03 -15.42 4.55
C GLY A 157 20.93 -14.40 3.84
N VAL A 158 20.69 -13.12 4.13
CA VAL A 158 21.44 -11.98 3.55
C VAL A 158 21.93 -11.03 4.64
N VAL A 159 23.11 -10.45 4.44
CA VAL A 159 23.65 -9.40 5.31
C VAL A 159 23.57 -8.08 4.56
N LYS A 160 22.73 -7.16 5.05
CA LYS A 160 22.57 -5.82 4.48
C LYS A 160 22.96 -4.74 5.47
N GLY A 161 23.43 -3.60 4.96
CA GLY A 161 23.73 -2.42 5.75
C GLY A 161 23.11 -1.15 5.15
N ILE A 162 22.88 -0.15 6.00
CA ILE A 162 22.51 1.21 5.59
C ILE A 162 23.70 2.11 5.88
N CYS A 163 24.09 2.93 4.91
CA CYS A 163 25.10 3.96 5.11
C CYS A 163 24.40 5.26 5.53
N LEU A 164 24.59 5.69 6.77
CA LEU A 164 24.12 6.99 7.25
C LEU A 164 25.23 8.03 7.03
N PRO A 165 25.04 9.01 6.12
CA PRO A 165 25.98 10.12 5.97
C PRO A 165 26.15 10.85 7.31
N ASP A 166 27.39 11.20 7.64
CA ASP A 166 27.76 11.85 8.90
C ASP A 166 27.39 11.08 10.19
N GLY A 167 26.98 9.81 10.07
CA GLY A 167 26.58 8.97 11.22
C GLY A 167 27.70 8.73 12.25
N ALA A 168 28.96 8.99 11.89
CA ALA A 168 30.09 8.94 12.81
C ALA A 168 30.01 10.01 13.93
N GLN A 169 29.17 11.04 13.77
CA GLN A 169 28.96 12.09 14.78
C GLN A 169 27.94 11.70 15.85
N LEU A 170 27.19 10.61 15.66
CA LEU A 170 26.19 10.16 16.63
C LEU A 170 26.86 9.78 17.95
N SER A 171 26.27 10.25 19.04
CA SER A 171 26.64 9.82 20.38
C SER A 171 26.29 8.36 20.60
N ARG A 172 26.92 7.73 21.60
CA ARG A 172 26.60 6.35 21.96
C ARG A 172 25.12 6.16 22.31
N LYS A 173 24.52 7.16 22.97
CA LYS A 173 23.12 7.14 23.35
C LYS A 173 22.21 7.11 22.11
N GLU A 174 22.49 7.97 21.12
CA GLU A 174 21.72 8.00 19.87
C GLU A 174 21.87 6.69 19.08
N LEU A 175 23.07 6.08 19.09
CA LEU A 175 23.29 4.78 18.46
C LEU A 175 22.52 3.63 19.14
N ASP A 176 22.34 3.68 20.46
CA ASP A 176 21.60 2.66 21.21
C ASP A 176 20.06 2.84 21.09
N GLU A 177 19.59 4.02 20.64
CA GLU A 177 18.15 4.33 20.44
C GLU A 177 17.65 4.05 19.00
N LEU A 178 18.57 3.88 18.03
CA LEU A 178 18.27 3.51 16.64
C LEU A 178 17.75 2.07 16.50
#